data_AF-A0A2T9XAS4-F1
#
_entry.id   AF-A0A2T9XAS4-F1
#
_cell.length_a   1.000
_cell.length_b   1.000
_cell.length_c   1.000
_cell.angle_alpha   90.00
_cell.angle_beta   90.00
_cell.angle_gamma   90.00
#
_symmetry.space_group_name_H-M   'P 1'
#
loop_
_entity.id
_entity.type
_entity.pdbx_description
1 polymer ?
#
loop_
_entity_poly.entity_id
_entity_poly.type
_entity_poly.pdbx_seq_one_letter_code
_entity_poly.pdbx_strand_id
1 'polypeptide(L)'
;MIIKPCYKLQYFVKLILPNGTIEEWLDSHSDLILPKIIQINDTRYILNEQNNIIEILGCRILCPKYDVYYLVKLILPNGTIEEWIKKDCVIILPQYIYISSYERYVLNSTQFVIVHSPLVIQPEYIKQYLVKINGISYWYNEGAKLLIKIVTTPFFIVKWVGNIKVSNGETIIVN
;
A
#
# COMPACT_ATOMS: atom_id res chain seq x y z
N MET A 1 -27.58 -38.86 52.64
CA MET A 1 -26.98 -38.09 51.53
C MET A 1 -28.02 -38.02 50.42
N ILE A 2 -28.47 -36.83 50.03
CA ILE A 2 -29.47 -36.65 48.96
C ILE A 2 -28.72 -36.14 47.73
N ILE A 3 -28.69 -36.95 46.67
CA ILE A 3 -28.14 -36.56 45.37
C ILE A 3 -29.35 -36.25 44.48
N LYS A 4 -29.41 -35.05 43.92
CA LYS A 4 -30.43 -34.64 42.94
C LYS A 4 -29.76 -34.19 41.65
N PRO A 5 -30.33 -34.50 40.48
CA PRO A 5 -29.82 -33.99 39.22
C PRO A 5 -30.01 -32.47 39.13
N CYS A 6 -28.99 -31.77 38.62
CA CYS A 6 -29.04 -30.37 38.27
C CYS A 6 -28.92 -30.26 36.75
N TYR A 7 -29.94 -29.74 36.09
CA TYR A 7 -29.95 -29.58 34.64
C TYR A 7 -29.67 -28.13 34.29
N LYS A 8 -28.86 -27.92 33.24
CA LYS A 8 -28.68 -26.62 32.60
C LYS A 8 -29.31 -26.65 31.22
N LEU A 9 -30.07 -25.61 30.89
CA LEU A 9 -30.58 -25.42 29.54
C LEU A 9 -29.43 -25.03 28.62
N GLN A 10 -29.28 -25.75 27.50
CA GLN A 10 -28.28 -25.47 26.48
C GLN A 10 -28.95 -25.31 25.12
N TYR A 11 -28.34 -24.49 24.28
CA TYR A 11 -28.75 -24.28 22.90
C TYR A 11 -27.63 -24.68 21.96
N PHE A 12 -27.99 -25.39 20.88
CA PHE A 12 -27.05 -25.72 19.81
C PHE A 12 -26.82 -24.50 18.92
N VAL A 13 -25.57 -24.09 18.78
CA VAL A 13 -25.17 -22.93 17.99
C VAL A 13 -24.18 -23.36 16.91
N LYS A 14 -24.45 -22.92 15.68
CA LYS A 14 -23.55 -23.08 14.53
C LYS A 14 -23.01 -21.72 14.11
N LEU A 15 -21.71 -21.49 14.30
CA LEU A 15 -21.03 -20.26 13.95
C LEU A 15 -20.19 -20.47 12.68
N ILE A 16 -20.58 -19.80 11.60
CA ILE A 16 -19.90 -19.86 10.30
C ILE A 16 -18.95 -18.67 10.21
N LEU A 17 -17.64 -18.95 10.21
CA LEU A 17 -16.56 -17.97 10.13
C LEU A 17 -15.80 -18.10 8.80
N PRO A 18 -15.09 -17.05 8.37
CA PRO A 18 -14.19 -17.12 7.23
C PRO A 18 -13.16 -18.26 7.25
N ASN A 19 -12.71 -18.68 8.43
CA ASN A 19 -11.71 -19.75 8.61
C ASN A 19 -12.31 -21.13 8.89
N GLY A 20 -13.63 -21.28 8.91
CA GLY A 20 -14.28 -22.55 9.19
C GLY A 20 -15.60 -22.40 9.92
N THR A 21 -16.20 -23.53 10.29
CA THR A 21 -17.47 -23.56 11.04
C THR A 21 -17.25 -24.19 12.41
N ILE A 22 -17.81 -23.58 13.44
CA ILE A 22 -17.82 -24.06 14.82
C ILE A 22 -19.24 -24.49 15.15
N GLU A 23 -19.40 -25.68 15.72
CA GLU A 23 -20.69 -26.24 16.16
C GLU A 23 -20.57 -26.64 17.62
N GLU A 24 -21.34 -26.00 18.50
CA GLU A 24 -21.20 -26.16 19.96
C GLU A 24 -22.56 -26.04 20.69
N TRP A 25 -22.68 -26.73 21.83
CA TRP A 25 -23.79 -26.56 22.77
C TRP A 25 -23.39 -25.55 23.85
N LEU A 26 -24.10 -24.43 23.92
CA LEU A 26 -23.81 -23.33 24.83
C LEU A 26 -24.91 -23.16 25.88
N ASP A 27 -24.54 -22.81 27.12
CA ASP A 27 -25.50 -22.56 28.20
C ASP A 27 -26.43 -21.38 27.84
N SER A 28 -27.72 -21.45 28.21
CA SER A 28 -28.66 -20.33 28.05
C SER A 28 -28.16 -19.10 28.80
N HIS A 29 -28.30 -17.91 28.21
CA HIS A 29 -27.80 -16.63 28.72
C HIS A 29 -26.27 -16.53 28.83
N SER A 30 -25.53 -17.48 28.27
CA SER A 30 -24.08 -17.33 28.12
C SER A 30 -23.72 -16.36 27.00
N ASP A 31 -22.51 -15.81 27.08
CA ASP A 31 -21.94 -14.92 26.08
C ASP A 31 -21.12 -15.70 25.07
N LEU A 32 -21.40 -15.49 23.78
CA LEU A 32 -20.54 -15.93 22.68
C LEU A 32 -19.72 -14.76 22.18
N ILE A 33 -18.40 -14.89 22.21
CA ILE A 33 -17.46 -13.87 21.76
C ILE A 33 -17.01 -14.17 20.32
N LEU A 34 -17.38 -13.30 19.40
CA LEU A 34 -16.90 -13.33 18.02
C LEU A 34 -15.44 -12.83 17.94
N PRO A 35 -14.60 -13.47 17.13
CA PRO A 35 -13.25 -12.98 16.88
C PRO A 35 -13.32 -11.67 16.08
N LYS A 36 -12.71 -10.60 16.60
CA LYS A 36 -12.68 -9.30 15.91
C LYS A 36 -11.83 -9.33 14.64
N ILE A 37 -10.77 -10.14 14.64
CA ILE A 37 -9.86 -10.31 13.51
C ILE A 37 -9.67 -11.79 13.28
N ILE A 38 -9.84 -12.23 12.03
CA ILE A 38 -9.45 -13.55 11.57
C ILE A 38 -8.43 -13.35 10.45
N GLN A 39 -7.27 -13.99 10.54
CA GLN A 39 -6.24 -13.91 9.50
C GLN A 39 -6.00 -15.30 8.91
N ILE A 40 -6.00 -15.37 7.58
CA ILE A 40 -5.75 -16.58 6.80
C ILE A 40 -4.70 -16.20 5.74
N ASN A 41 -3.46 -16.61 5.97
CA ASN A 41 -2.32 -16.21 5.15
C ASN A 41 -2.26 -14.66 5.00
N ASP A 42 -2.27 -14.18 3.75
CA ASP A 42 -2.22 -12.76 3.37
C ASP A 42 -3.61 -12.11 3.24
N THR A 43 -4.65 -12.76 3.78
CA THR A 43 -6.01 -12.21 3.85
C THR A 43 -6.43 -12.03 5.31
N ARG A 44 -6.98 -10.86 5.62
CA ARG A 44 -7.47 -10.50 6.95
C ARG A 44 -8.94 -10.12 6.88
N TYR A 45 -9.71 -10.65 7.82
CA TYR A 45 -11.13 -10.39 7.99
C TYR A 45 -11.30 -9.59 9.27
N ILE A 46 -11.91 -8.41 9.19
CA ILE A 46 -12.18 -7.53 10.34
C ILE A 46 -13.69 -7.51 10.57
N LEU A 47 -14.14 -7.80 11.79
CA LEU A 47 -15.55 -7.87 12.13
C LEU A 47 -16.23 -6.52 11.83
N ASN A 48 -17.26 -6.55 10.99
CA ASN A 48 -18.04 -5.39 10.57
C ASN A 48 -19.26 -5.20 11.49
N GLU A 49 -19.01 -5.29 12.79
CA GLU A 49 -20.02 -5.11 13.84
C GLU A 49 -19.36 -4.38 15.01
N GLN A 50 -20.09 -3.46 15.64
CA GLN A 50 -19.56 -2.68 16.77
C GLN A 50 -19.38 -3.53 18.03
N ASN A 51 -20.25 -4.52 18.23
CA ASN A 51 -20.19 -5.45 19.35
C ASN A 51 -19.76 -6.82 18.85
N ASN A 52 -18.83 -7.45 19.56
CA ASN A 52 -18.37 -8.80 19.27
C ASN A 52 -18.89 -9.83 20.28
N ILE A 53 -19.84 -9.46 21.13
CA ILE A 53 -20.46 -10.35 22.12
C ILE A 53 -21.92 -10.54 21.75
N ILE A 54 -22.36 -11.79 21.75
CA ILE A 54 -23.76 -12.14 21.51
C ILE A 54 -24.26 -13.07 22.61
N GLU A 55 -25.32 -12.65 23.31
CA GLU A 55 -26.01 -13.50 24.28
C GLU A 55 -26.72 -14.68 23.58
N ILE A 56 -26.64 -15.87 24.16
CA ILE A 56 -27.31 -17.08 23.67
C ILE A 56 -28.71 -17.21 24.27
N LEU A 57 -29.73 -16.92 23.47
CA LEU A 57 -31.14 -17.01 23.85
C LEU A 57 -31.89 -18.18 23.19
N GLY A 58 -31.24 -18.91 22.28
CA GLY A 58 -31.87 -19.97 21.50
C GLY A 58 -30.92 -20.66 20.52
N CYS A 59 -31.35 -21.80 19.98
CA CYS A 59 -30.62 -22.48 18.90
C CYS A 59 -30.59 -21.59 17.65
N ARG A 60 -29.42 -21.38 17.07
CA ARG A 60 -29.28 -20.51 15.89
C ARG A 60 -28.03 -20.76 15.08
N ILE A 61 -28.09 -20.32 13.82
CA ILE A 61 -26.94 -20.23 12.93
C ILE A 61 -26.48 -18.77 12.90
N LEU A 62 -25.21 -18.53 13.14
CA LEU A 62 -24.59 -17.22 13.15
C LEU A 62 -23.63 -17.08 11.97
N CYS A 63 -23.81 -16.01 11.19
CA CYS A 63 -22.98 -15.64 10.04
C CYS A 63 -22.53 -14.18 10.20
N PRO A 64 -21.63 -13.89 11.17
CA PRO A 64 -21.11 -12.53 11.38
C PRO A 64 -20.49 -11.96 10.10
N LYS A 65 -20.69 -10.67 9.88
CA LYS A 65 -20.15 -9.97 8.71
C LYS A 65 -18.72 -9.52 8.96
N TYR A 66 -17.83 -9.74 8.00
CA TYR A 66 -16.45 -9.29 8.04
C TYR A 66 -16.10 -8.48 6.80
N ASP A 67 -15.37 -7.38 7.00
CA ASP A 67 -14.68 -6.67 5.93
C ASP A 67 -13.37 -7.38 5.60
N VAL A 68 -13.08 -7.53 4.30
CA VAL A 68 -11.89 -8.22 3.80
C VAL A 68 -10.78 -7.22 3.53
N TYR A 69 -9.57 -7.56 3.96
CA TYR A 69 -8.34 -6.82 3.75
C TYR A 69 -7.29 -7.77 3.16
N TYR A 70 -6.49 -7.28 2.23
CA TYR A 70 -5.38 -8.01 1.63
C TYR A 70 -4.06 -7.37 2.01
N LEU A 71 -3.05 -8.19 2.29
CA LEU A 71 -1.70 -7.71 2.49
C LEU A 71 -1.13 -7.26 1.14
N VAL A 72 -0.71 -6.00 1.07
CA VAL A 72 -0.09 -5.42 -0.11
C VAL A 72 1.32 -5.00 0.23
N LYS A 73 2.27 -5.41 -0.63
CA LYS A 73 3.68 -5.02 -0.54
C LYS A 73 4.01 -4.08 -1.68
N LEU A 74 4.34 -2.83 -1.37
CA LEU A 74 4.70 -1.79 -2.33
C LEU A 74 6.21 -1.54 -2.27
N ILE A 75 6.91 -1.84 -3.36
CA ILE A 75 8.35 -1.68 -3.50
C ILE A 75 8.62 -0.38 -4.28
N LEU A 76 9.07 0.65 -3.58
CA LEU A 76 9.40 1.96 -4.15
C LEU A 76 10.92 2.17 -4.21
N PRO A 77 11.40 3.11 -5.05
CA PRO A 77 12.81 3.48 -5.11
C PRO A 77 13.43 3.92 -3.77
N ASN A 78 12.62 4.44 -2.84
CA ASN A 78 13.08 4.91 -1.53
C ASN A 78 12.82 3.90 -0.39
N GLY A 79 12.27 2.73 -0.67
CA GLY A 79 11.98 1.72 0.35
C GLY A 79 10.79 0.84 0.02
N THR A 80 10.52 -0.12 0.91
CA THR A 80 9.37 -1.03 0.78
C THR A 80 8.36 -0.75 1.88
N ILE A 81 7.08 -0.75 1.53
CA ILE A 81 5.94 -0.56 2.44
C ILE A 81 5.10 -1.83 2.39
N GLU A 82 4.67 -2.34 3.55
CA GLU A 82 3.74 -3.45 3.67
C GLU A 82 2.52 -3.01 4.49
N GLU A 83 1.32 -3.11 3.92
CA GLU A 83 0.10 -2.61 4.54
C GLU A 83 -1.11 -3.49 4.23
N TRP A 84 -2.06 -3.54 5.17
CA TRP A 84 -3.35 -4.21 4.99
C TRP A 84 -4.34 -3.26 4.36
N ILE A 85 -4.73 -3.55 3.13
CA ILE A 85 -5.60 -2.66 2.35
C ILE A 85 -6.94 -3.33 2.15
N LYS A 86 -8.02 -2.59 2.39
CA LYS A 86 -9.39 -3.10 2.24
C LYS A 86 -9.61 -3.55 0.80
N LYS A 87 -10.30 -4.68 0.61
CA LYS A 87 -10.68 -5.20 -0.69
C LYS A 87 -11.43 -4.13 -1.50
N ASP A 88 -11.10 -4.07 -2.79
CA ASP A 88 -11.63 -3.15 -3.80
C ASP A 88 -11.31 -1.66 -3.55
N CYS A 89 -10.42 -1.34 -2.61
CA CYS A 89 -9.84 0.00 -2.50
C CYS A 89 -8.78 0.26 -3.57
N VAL A 90 -8.57 1.55 -3.86
CA VAL A 90 -7.60 2.05 -4.83
C VAL A 90 -6.37 2.58 -4.10
N ILE A 91 -5.20 2.11 -4.50
CA ILE A 91 -3.90 2.66 -4.12
C ILE A 91 -3.52 3.74 -5.13
N ILE A 92 -3.10 4.89 -4.64
CA ILE A 92 -2.58 5.99 -5.45
C ILE A 92 -1.07 6.05 -5.27
N LEU A 93 -0.33 5.72 -6.31
CA LEU A 93 1.13 5.77 -6.30
C LEU A 93 1.62 7.23 -6.34
N PRO A 94 2.73 7.54 -5.66
CA PRO A 94 3.29 8.88 -5.67
C PRO A 94 3.86 9.22 -7.05
N GLN A 95 3.42 10.33 -7.64
CA GLN A 95 3.94 10.75 -8.95
C GLN A 95 5.45 11.05 -8.92
N TYR A 96 5.92 11.59 -7.79
CA TYR A 96 7.32 11.95 -7.57
C TYR A 96 7.81 11.43 -6.24
N ILE A 97 9.03 10.89 -6.22
CA ILE A 97 9.73 10.49 -4.99
C ILE A 97 11.05 11.23 -4.96
N TYR A 98 11.18 12.20 -4.06
CA TYR A 98 12.41 12.97 -3.89
C TYR A 98 13.39 12.22 -3.00
N ILE A 99 14.59 11.98 -3.52
CA ILE A 99 15.71 11.41 -2.74
C ILE A 99 16.53 12.54 -2.11
N SER A 100 16.68 13.65 -2.84
CA SER A 100 17.35 14.87 -2.37
C SER A 100 16.76 16.10 -3.07
N SER A 101 17.34 17.27 -2.84
CA SER A 101 17.00 18.50 -3.58
C SER A 101 17.39 18.45 -5.07
N TYR A 102 18.25 17.51 -5.48
CA TYR A 102 18.78 17.41 -6.84
C TYR A 102 18.43 16.09 -7.54
N GLU A 103 17.85 15.12 -6.81
CA GLU A 103 17.54 13.79 -7.31
C GLU A 103 16.10 13.41 -6.95
N ARG A 104 15.37 12.92 -7.94
CA ARG A 104 14.02 12.38 -7.74
C ARG A 104 13.74 11.23 -8.70
N TYR A 105 12.73 10.45 -8.39
CA TYR A 105 12.12 9.49 -9.29
C TYR A 105 10.77 10.02 -9.76
N VAL A 106 10.46 9.86 -11.05
CA VAL A 106 9.14 10.15 -11.63
C VAL A 106 8.46 8.85 -12.05
N LEU A 107 7.18 8.72 -11.71
CA LEU A 107 6.39 7.53 -12.06
C LEU A 107 6.29 7.39 -13.58
N ASN A 108 6.61 6.20 -14.09
CA ASN A 108 6.55 5.82 -15.51
C ASN A 108 5.55 4.68 -15.77
N SER A 109 4.60 4.50 -14.86
CA SER A 109 3.57 3.46 -14.93
C SER A 109 2.22 4.02 -14.49
N THR A 110 1.19 3.17 -14.44
CA THR A 110 -0.16 3.57 -14.01
C THR A 110 -0.16 4.03 -12.55
N GLN A 111 -0.75 5.18 -12.26
CA GLN A 111 -0.81 5.74 -10.92
C GLN A 111 -1.77 5.00 -9.97
N PHE A 112 -2.77 4.31 -10.51
CA PHE A 112 -3.85 3.71 -9.75
C PHE A 112 -3.78 2.19 -9.81
N VAL A 113 -3.90 1.54 -8.66
CA VAL A 113 -3.95 0.06 -8.55
C VAL A 113 -5.14 -0.31 -7.68
N ILE A 114 -6.01 -1.19 -8.17
CA ILE A 114 -7.17 -1.70 -7.42
C ILE A 114 -6.78 -3.01 -6.72
N VAL A 115 -7.16 -3.16 -5.45
CA VAL A 115 -6.77 -4.28 -4.60
C VAL A 115 -7.84 -5.37 -4.58
N HIS A 116 -7.70 -6.38 -5.45
CA HIS A 116 -8.62 -7.52 -5.54
C HIS A 116 -8.12 -8.80 -4.85
N SER A 117 -6.83 -8.86 -4.52
CA SER A 117 -6.17 -9.98 -3.86
C SER A 117 -4.89 -9.50 -3.16
N PRO A 118 -4.23 -10.33 -2.34
CA PRO A 118 -2.87 -10.04 -1.90
C PRO A 118 -1.96 -9.90 -3.11
N LEU A 119 -1.08 -8.90 -3.10
CA LEU A 119 -0.22 -8.62 -4.25
C LEU A 119 1.02 -7.81 -3.87
N VAL A 120 2.06 -7.97 -4.69
CA VAL A 120 3.30 -7.19 -4.63
C VAL A 120 3.29 -6.19 -5.79
N ILE A 121 3.37 -4.90 -5.49
CA ILE A 121 3.45 -3.81 -6.47
C ILE A 121 4.89 -3.35 -6.55
N GLN A 122 5.44 -3.40 -7.76
CA GLN A 122 6.72 -2.79 -8.09
C GLN A 122 6.53 -1.89 -9.30
N PRO A 123 6.08 -0.63 -9.09
CA PRO A 123 5.87 0.30 -10.19
C PRO A 123 7.19 0.75 -10.82
N GLU A 124 7.14 1.05 -12.11
CA GLU A 124 8.28 1.59 -12.83
C GLU A 124 8.43 3.09 -12.54
N TYR A 125 9.65 3.49 -12.20
CA TYR A 125 10.05 4.86 -11.99
C TYR A 125 11.31 5.18 -12.80
N ILE A 126 11.38 6.39 -13.35
CA ILE A 126 12.57 6.91 -14.03
C ILE A 126 13.29 7.86 -13.09
N LYS A 127 14.61 7.66 -12.91
CA LYS A 127 15.45 8.57 -12.16
C LYS A 127 15.63 9.89 -12.91
N GLN A 128 15.54 11.01 -12.21
CA GLN A 128 15.71 12.36 -12.74
C GLN A 128 16.67 13.17 -11.87
N TYR A 129 17.40 14.06 -12.53
CA TYR A 129 18.31 15.00 -11.91
C TYR A 129 17.89 16.45 -12.19
N LEU A 130 18.06 17.32 -11.20
CA LEU A 130 17.83 18.75 -11.35
C LEU A 130 19.06 19.41 -11.98
N VAL A 131 18.92 19.88 -13.21
CA VAL A 131 19.99 20.56 -13.94
C VAL A 131 19.68 22.05 -14.02
N LYS A 132 20.66 22.89 -13.65
CA LYS A 132 20.56 24.35 -13.69
C LYS A 132 21.43 24.92 -14.81
N ILE A 133 20.81 25.51 -15.83
CA ILE A 133 21.49 26.13 -16.97
C ILE A 133 21.11 27.61 -17.00
N ASN A 134 22.12 28.49 -16.99
CA ASN A 134 21.93 29.94 -17.01
C ASN A 134 20.93 30.46 -15.97
N GLY A 135 20.98 29.91 -14.75
CA GLY A 135 20.07 30.32 -13.66
C GLY A 135 18.74 29.58 -13.62
N ILE A 136 18.34 28.87 -14.68
CA ILE A 136 17.04 28.20 -14.78
C ILE A 136 17.21 26.70 -14.51
N SER A 137 16.37 26.13 -13.65
CA SER A 137 16.44 24.72 -13.26
C SER A 137 15.33 23.89 -13.92
N TYR A 138 15.69 22.74 -14.47
CA TYR A 138 14.77 21.76 -15.03
C TYR A 138 15.17 20.34 -14.62
N TRP A 139 14.17 19.46 -14.50
CA TRP A 139 14.39 18.04 -14.25
C TRP A 139 14.58 17.30 -15.55
N TYR A 140 15.64 16.50 -15.63
CA TYR A 140 15.94 15.66 -16.79
C TYR A 140 16.06 14.21 -16.37
N ASN A 141 15.60 13.30 -17.23
CA ASN A 141 15.80 11.87 -17.04
C ASN A 141 17.30 11.54 -17.04
N GLU A 142 17.68 10.55 -16.25
CA GLU A 142 19.01 9.93 -16.33
C GLU A 142 19.28 9.45 -17.77
N GLY A 143 20.50 9.71 -18.26
CA GLY A 143 20.91 9.46 -19.64
C GLY A 143 20.46 10.49 -20.67
N ALA A 144 19.69 11.53 -20.29
CA ALA A 144 19.27 12.57 -21.22
C ALA A 144 20.47 13.32 -21.82
N LYS A 145 20.41 13.59 -23.12
CA LYS A 145 21.44 14.33 -23.87
C LYS A 145 21.02 15.79 -24.02
N LEU A 146 21.79 16.72 -23.45
CA LEU A 146 21.51 18.14 -23.51
C LEU A 146 22.55 18.86 -24.36
N LEU A 147 22.10 19.55 -25.40
CA LEU A 147 22.95 20.44 -26.20
C LEU A 147 23.09 21.78 -25.48
N ILE A 148 24.30 22.09 -25.02
CA ILE A 148 24.59 23.35 -24.33
C ILE A 148 25.07 24.37 -25.36
N LYS A 149 24.17 25.25 -25.80
CA LYS A 149 24.45 26.25 -26.82
C LYS A 149 23.78 27.59 -26.51
N ILE A 150 24.53 28.67 -26.67
CA ILE A 150 23.99 30.03 -26.76
C ILE A 150 24.47 30.69 -28.06
N VAL A 151 23.62 31.54 -28.62
CA VAL A 151 23.98 32.37 -29.77
C VAL A 151 24.90 33.49 -29.28
N THR A 152 26.03 33.64 -29.96
CA THR A 152 27.01 34.69 -29.68
C THR A 152 27.51 35.27 -31.01
N THR A 153 28.06 36.48 -30.98
CA THR A 153 28.69 37.08 -32.15
C THR A 153 30.07 36.46 -32.39
N PRO A 154 30.60 36.47 -33.63
CA PRO A 154 31.80 35.70 -34.00
C PRO A 154 33.09 36.10 -33.28
N PHE A 155 33.08 37.22 -32.55
CA PHE A 155 34.23 37.76 -31.84
C PHE A 155 34.32 37.29 -30.38
N PHE A 156 33.32 36.57 -29.86
CA PHE A 156 33.33 36.09 -28.47
C PHE A 156 33.40 34.58 -28.39
N ILE A 157 34.35 34.10 -27.60
CA ILE A 157 34.43 32.69 -27.21
C ILE A 157 33.57 32.51 -25.97
N VAL A 158 32.52 31.68 -26.08
CA VAL A 158 31.67 31.32 -24.95
C VAL A 158 32.24 30.07 -24.28
N LYS A 159 32.45 30.16 -22.97
CA LYS A 159 32.77 29.02 -22.10
C LYS A 159 31.70 28.92 -21.02
N TRP A 160 31.16 27.72 -20.82
CA TRP A 160 30.22 27.46 -19.74
C TRP A 160 30.99 27.03 -18.49
N VAL A 161 30.74 27.72 -17.38
CA VAL A 161 31.41 27.46 -16.10
C VAL A 161 30.37 27.13 -15.05
N GLY A 162 30.53 25.98 -14.39
CA GLY A 162 29.71 25.51 -13.29
C GLY A 162 30.37 24.32 -12.62
N ASN A 163 29.57 23.39 -12.08
CA ASN A 163 30.08 22.12 -11.54
C ASN A 163 30.81 21.29 -12.62
N ILE A 164 30.45 21.48 -13.88
CA ILE A 164 31.15 20.94 -15.05
C ILE A 164 31.60 22.10 -15.95
N LYS A 165 32.69 21.88 -16.68
CA LYS A 165 33.21 22.81 -17.69
C LYS A 165 32.91 22.24 -19.06
N VAL A 166 32.15 22.97 -19.88
CA VAL A 166 31.76 22.53 -21.22
C VAL A 166 31.90 23.65 -22.25
N SER A 167 32.22 23.25 -23.48
CA SER A 167 32.35 24.16 -24.61
C SER A 167 30.97 24.52 -25.17
N ASN A 168 30.86 25.71 -25.78
CA ASN A 168 29.61 26.10 -26.44
C ASN A 168 29.36 25.19 -27.67
N GLY A 169 28.21 24.54 -27.72
CA GLY A 169 27.84 23.55 -28.73
C GLY A 169 28.09 22.09 -28.33
N GLU A 170 28.58 21.85 -27.11
CA GLU A 170 28.83 20.49 -26.60
C GLU A 170 27.54 19.82 -26.12
N THR A 171 27.48 18.49 -26.25
CA THR A 171 26.39 17.68 -25.71
C THR A 171 26.82 17.03 -24.40
N ILE A 172 26.06 17.28 -23.33
CA ILE A 172 26.26 16.64 -22.03
C ILE A 172 25.25 15.51 -21.81
N ILE A 173 25.64 14.50 -21.04
CA ILE A 173 24.76 13.43 -20.60
C ILE A 173 24.44 13.65 -19.11
N VAL A 174 23.16 13.60 -18.77
CA VAL A 174 22.68 13.74 -17.39
C VAL A 174 22.87 12.40 -16.67
N ASN A 175 23.76 12.36 -15.68
CA ASN A 175 24.05 11.16 -14.87
C ASN A 175 24.07 11.50 -13.38
#